data_AF-A0A2G6HQI9-F1
#
_entry.id   AF-A0A2G6HQI9-F1
#
_cell.length_a   1.000
_cell.length_b   1.000
_cell.length_c   1.000
_cell.angle_alpha   90.00
_cell.angle_beta   90.00
_cell.angle_gamma   90.00
#
_symmetry.space_group_name_H-M   'P 1'
#
loop_
_entity.id
_entity.type
_entity.pdbx_description
1 polymer ?
#
loop_
_entity_poly.entity_id
_entity_poly.type
_entity_poly.pdbx_seq_one_letter_code
_entity_poly.pdbx_strand_id
1 'polypeptide(L)'
;MAPKAMNIFTELNKTLNVKNYIIHAEFKLDADTFIPIEMNPMRLGGMGLGNMCFYALGVNPYAYLIKGTAPDWQAIWNKKENKDVIYNFLIAYNGTKVDLTKEKPNIDKLKQDLGEVLNEVHFDYQKNLVFGIFTSKETKESMEKLKSIEFNDYFA
;
A
#
# COMPACT_ATOMS: atom_id res chain seq x y z
N MET A 1 -12.80 -7.94 -6.44
CA MET A 1 -11.42 -8.35 -6.08
C MET A 1 -11.29 -8.74 -4.60
N ALA A 2 -11.76 -7.92 -3.64
CA ALA A 2 -11.71 -8.21 -2.19
C ALA A 2 -12.22 -9.59 -1.70
N PRO A 3 -13.27 -10.22 -2.29
CA PRO A 3 -13.81 -11.47 -1.76
C PRO A 3 -12.83 -12.66 -1.79
N LYS A 4 -11.91 -12.71 -2.75
CA LYS A 4 -11.02 -13.87 -2.95
C LYS A 4 -9.89 -13.93 -1.93
N ALA A 5 -9.26 -12.78 -1.63
CA ALA A 5 -8.26 -12.70 -0.58
C ALA A 5 -8.86 -13.00 0.81
N MET A 6 -10.10 -12.55 1.07
CA MET A 6 -10.81 -12.82 2.32
C MET A 6 -11.05 -14.33 2.54
N ASN A 7 -11.35 -15.07 1.48
CA ASN A 7 -11.52 -16.52 1.57
C ASN A 7 -10.24 -17.21 2.05
N ILE A 8 -9.06 -16.79 1.57
CA ILE A 8 -7.78 -17.37 2.01
C ILE A 8 -7.61 -17.22 3.52
N PHE A 9 -7.83 -16.02 4.07
CA PHE A 9 -7.73 -15.79 5.51
C PHE A 9 -8.82 -16.52 6.31
N THR A 10 -10.02 -16.64 5.75
CA THR A 10 -11.13 -17.38 6.39
C THR A 10 -10.80 -18.87 6.49
N GLU A 11 -10.31 -19.48 5.42
CA GLU A 11 -9.88 -20.89 5.42
C GLU A 11 -8.66 -21.11 6.33
N LEU A 12 -7.67 -20.21 6.28
CA LEU A 12 -6.52 -20.26 7.18
C LEU A 12 -6.95 -20.23 8.66
N ASN A 13 -7.90 -19.36 9.00
CA ASN A 13 -8.34 -19.21 10.38
C ASN A 13 -9.19 -20.38 10.90
N LYS A 14 -9.75 -21.24 10.03
CA LYS A 14 -10.37 -22.51 10.47
C LYS A 14 -9.35 -23.43 11.14
N THR A 15 -8.09 -23.33 10.73
CA THR A 15 -6.99 -24.12 11.31
C THR A 15 -6.36 -23.42 12.50
N LEU A 16 -6.04 -22.13 12.36
CA LEU A 16 -5.35 -21.38 13.41
C LEU A 16 -6.24 -21.06 14.61
N ASN A 17 -7.55 -20.87 14.37
CA ASN A 17 -8.54 -20.47 15.37
C ASN A 17 -8.11 -19.26 16.22
N VAL A 18 -7.58 -18.23 15.57
CA VAL A 18 -7.09 -17.01 16.22
C VAL A 18 -8.08 -15.85 16.12
N LYS A 19 -7.98 -14.92 17.06
CA LYS A 19 -8.70 -13.64 17.10
C LYS A 19 -7.73 -12.51 17.42
N ASN A 20 -8.08 -11.28 17.05
CA ASN A 20 -7.24 -10.09 17.29
C ASN A 20 -5.82 -10.26 16.77
N TYR A 21 -5.74 -10.75 15.53
CA TYR A 21 -4.51 -11.20 14.91
C TYR A 21 -4.16 -10.33 13.71
N ILE A 22 -2.92 -9.86 13.65
CA ILE A 22 -2.40 -9.12 12.49
C ILE A 22 -1.53 -10.02 11.62
N ILE A 23 -1.61 -9.80 10.32
CA ILE A 23 -0.85 -10.50 9.32
C ILE A 23 -0.50 -9.54 8.19
N HIS A 24 0.78 -9.50 7.83
CA HIS A 24 1.22 -8.94 6.55
C HIS A 24 1.27 -10.10 5.56
N ALA A 25 0.58 -9.99 4.44
CA ALA A 25 0.50 -11.06 3.46
C ALA A 25 0.67 -10.52 2.05
N GLU A 26 1.41 -11.27 1.24
CA GLU A 26 1.69 -10.95 -0.15
C GLU A 26 1.12 -12.04 -1.03
N PHE A 27 0.50 -11.62 -2.14
CA PHE A 27 -0.16 -12.51 -3.07
C PHE A 27 0.24 -12.15 -4.50
N LYS A 28 0.42 -13.18 -5.33
CA LYS A 28 0.38 -13.02 -6.78
C LYS A 28 -1.08 -13.11 -7.22
N LEU A 29 -1.54 -12.12 -7.97
CA LEU A 29 -2.77 -12.24 -8.74
C LEU A 29 -2.42 -12.79 -10.13
N ASP A 30 -2.81 -14.03 -10.39
CA ASP A 30 -2.67 -14.65 -11.70
C ASP A 30 -4.05 -14.86 -12.33
N ALA A 31 -4.37 -14.03 -13.32
CA ALA A 31 -5.71 -13.81 -13.83
C ALA A 31 -6.72 -13.54 -12.69
N ASP A 32 -7.40 -14.58 -12.25
CA ASP A 32 -8.44 -14.54 -11.23
C ASP A 32 -8.08 -15.35 -9.97
N THR A 33 -6.86 -15.88 -9.90
CA THR A 33 -6.36 -16.72 -8.81
C THR A 33 -5.42 -15.92 -7.93
N PHE A 34 -5.70 -15.91 -6.63
CA PHE A 34 -4.78 -15.36 -5.62
C PHE A 34 -3.88 -16.49 -5.12
N ILE A 35 -2.59 -16.40 -5.42
CA ILE A 35 -1.57 -17.35 -4.99
C ILE A 35 -0.79 -16.70 -3.84
N PRO A 36 -0.85 -17.24 -2.61
CA PRO A 36 -0.04 -16.73 -1.51
C PRO A 36 1.46 -16.82 -1.83
N ILE A 37 2.18 -15.73 -1.62
CA ILE A 37 3.66 -15.67 -1.72
C ILE A 37 4.24 -15.78 -0.31
N GLU A 38 3.80 -14.90 0.59
CA GLU A 38 4.33 -14.80 1.94
C GLU A 38 3.22 -14.40 2.93
N MET A 39 3.30 -14.91 4.16
CA MET A 39 2.41 -14.58 5.26
C MET A 39 3.23 -14.42 6.55
N ASN A 40 3.33 -13.19 7.04
CA ASN A 40 4.07 -12.85 8.24
C ASN A 40 3.12 -12.60 9.42
N PRO A 41 3.09 -13.51 10.41
CA PRO A 41 2.23 -13.38 11.57
C PRO A 41 2.71 -12.27 12.52
N MET A 42 1.80 -11.64 13.25
CA MET A 42 2.11 -10.65 14.28
C MET A 42 2.93 -9.45 13.78
N ARG A 43 2.84 -9.17 12.48
CA ARG A 43 3.60 -8.13 11.80
C ARG A 43 2.68 -7.27 10.93
N LEU A 44 2.91 -5.96 10.98
CA LEU A 44 2.35 -5.01 10.02
C LEU A 44 3.34 -4.79 8.88
N GLY A 45 2.81 -4.36 7.74
CA GLY A 45 3.63 -3.99 6.59
C GLY A 45 4.67 -2.94 6.97
N GLY A 46 5.91 -3.18 6.55
CA GLY A 46 7.04 -2.28 6.80
C GLY A 46 6.90 -0.95 6.06
N MET A 47 7.87 -0.05 6.28
CA MET A 47 7.89 1.26 5.62
C MET A 47 6.62 2.09 5.85
N GLY A 48 5.91 1.87 6.97
CA GLY A 48 4.67 2.59 7.25
C GLY A 48 3.45 2.14 6.45
N LEU A 49 3.51 0.99 5.74
CA LEU A 49 2.32 0.40 5.09
C LEU A 49 1.19 0.16 6.11
N GLY A 50 1.53 -0.20 7.36
CA GLY A 50 0.56 -0.28 8.46
C GLY A 50 -0.21 1.02 8.74
N ASN A 51 0.31 2.18 8.34
CA ASN A 51 -0.36 3.48 8.52
C ASN A 51 -1.30 3.83 7.35
N MET A 52 -1.30 3.04 6.28
CA MET A 52 -2.08 3.34 5.07
C MET A 52 -3.57 3.51 5.38
N CYS A 53 -4.17 2.64 6.21
CA CYS A 53 -5.58 2.76 6.60
C CYS A 53 -5.89 4.07 7.34
N PHE A 54 -4.92 4.64 8.06
CA PHE A 54 -5.10 5.90 8.77
C PHE A 54 -5.16 7.05 7.77
N TYR A 55 -4.20 7.14 6.84
CA TYR A 55 -4.20 8.19 5.82
C TYR A 55 -5.36 8.05 4.83
N ALA A 56 -5.68 6.81 4.42
CA ALA A 56 -6.73 6.52 3.46
C ALA A 56 -8.14 6.73 4.02
N LEU A 57 -8.40 6.25 5.25
CA LEU A 57 -9.77 6.07 5.77
C LEU A 57 -9.98 6.69 7.16
N GLY A 58 -8.95 7.31 7.76
CA GLY A 58 -8.99 7.77 9.14
C GLY A 58 -9.02 6.65 10.17
N VAL A 59 -8.69 5.40 9.77
CA VAL A 59 -8.74 4.22 10.63
C VAL A 59 -7.35 3.95 11.18
N ASN A 60 -7.17 4.05 12.50
CA ASN A 60 -5.92 3.68 13.17
C ASN A 60 -5.92 2.16 13.49
N PRO A 61 -5.22 1.30 12.73
CA PRO A 61 -5.28 -0.14 12.93
C PRO A 61 -4.64 -0.58 14.25
N TYR A 62 -3.64 0.15 14.76
CA TYR A 62 -2.99 -0.15 16.02
C TYR A 62 -3.95 0.00 17.21
N ALA A 63 -4.78 1.04 17.20
CA ALA A 63 -5.77 1.26 18.24
C ALA A 63 -6.81 0.13 18.29
N TYR A 64 -7.25 -0.35 17.13
CA TYR A 64 -8.18 -1.48 17.01
C TYR A 64 -7.53 -2.80 17.47
N LEU A 65 -6.28 -3.04 17.07
CA LEU A 65 -5.52 -4.21 17.52
C LEU A 65 -5.39 -4.24 19.05
N ILE A 66 -4.93 -3.15 19.67
CA ILE A 66 -4.74 -3.06 21.12
C ILE A 66 -6.06 -3.25 21.87
N LYS A 67 -7.15 -2.68 21.34
CA LYS A 67 -8.48 -2.81 21.95
C LYS A 67 -9.15 -4.15 21.69
N GLY A 68 -8.61 -4.97 20.78
CA GLY A 68 -9.24 -6.20 20.33
C GLY A 68 -10.61 -5.96 19.66
N THR A 69 -10.73 -4.85 18.93
CA THR A 69 -11.95 -4.48 18.20
C THR A 69 -11.65 -4.33 16.71
N ALA A 70 -12.70 -4.21 15.89
CA ALA A 70 -12.58 -3.93 14.46
C ALA A 70 -13.35 -2.66 14.11
N PRO A 71 -12.90 -1.89 13.10
CA PRO A 71 -13.71 -0.79 12.57
C PRO A 71 -14.94 -1.35 11.85
N ASP A 72 -16.00 -0.54 11.79
CA ASP A 72 -17.16 -0.84 10.96
C ASP A 72 -16.81 -0.64 9.47
N TRP A 73 -16.24 -1.67 8.86
CA TRP A 73 -15.84 -1.66 7.47
C TRP A 73 -17.01 -1.42 6.52
N GLN A 74 -18.21 -1.90 6.87
CA GLN A 74 -19.39 -1.71 6.03
C GLN A 74 -19.80 -0.23 5.99
N ALA A 75 -19.84 0.43 7.16
CA ALA A 75 -20.11 1.86 7.22
C ALA A 75 -19.05 2.68 6.48
N ILE A 76 -17.76 2.33 6.62
CA ILE A 76 -16.64 3.01 5.94
C ILE A 76 -16.78 2.91 4.42
N TRP A 77 -17.01 1.71 3.88
CA TRP A 77 -17.11 1.51 2.42
C TRP A 77 -18.41 2.02 1.81
N ASN A 78 -19.46 2.20 2.61
CA ASN A 78 -20.72 2.79 2.14
C ASN A 78 -20.65 4.31 1.94
N LYS A 79 -19.65 4.99 2.50
CA LYS A 79 -19.43 6.43 2.30
C LYS A 79 -19.17 6.74 0.83
N LYS A 80 -19.77 7.81 0.32
CA LYS A 80 -19.69 8.18 -1.10
C LYS A 80 -18.25 8.43 -1.54
N GLU A 81 -17.43 9.06 -0.69
CA GLU A 81 -16.03 9.35 -0.99
C GLU A 81 -15.14 8.11 -1.09
N ASN A 82 -15.60 6.96 -0.59
CA ASN A 82 -14.85 5.69 -0.63
C ASN A 82 -15.35 4.75 -1.72
N LYS A 83 -16.38 5.13 -2.48
CA LYS A 83 -16.89 4.33 -3.60
C LYS A 83 -16.00 4.52 -4.82
N ASP A 84 -15.66 3.41 -5.46
CA ASP A 84 -14.88 3.37 -6.71
C ASP A 84 -13.48 4.03 -6.64
N VAL A 85 -12.98 4.28 -5.43
CA VAL A 85 -11.63 4.80 -5.17
C VAL A 85 -10.66 3.65 -4.92
N ILE A 86 -9.43 3.78 -5.45
CA ILE A 86 -8.33 2.89 -5.13
C ILE A 86 -7.36 3.64 -4.22
N TYR A 87 -7.08 3.10 -3.05
CA TYR A 87 -6.03 3.63 -2.20
C TYR A 87 -4.72 2.91 -2.54
N ASN A 88 -3.70 3.70 -2.87
CA ASN A 88 -2.38 3.21 -3.26
C ASN A 88 -1.34 3.52 -2.19
N PHE A 89 -0.41 2.60 -2.00
CA PHE A 89 0.79 2.80 -1.20
C PHE A 89 2.00 2.50 -2.08
N LEU A 90 2.77 3.54 -2.39
CA LEU A 90 3.93 3.46 -3.27
C LEU A 90 5.21 3.61 -2.45
N ILE A 91 6.13 2.66 -2.62
CA ILE A 91 7.53 2.81 -2.22
C ILE A 91 8.30 3.26 -3.46
N ALA A 92 8.80 4.49 -3.46
CA ALA A 92 9.49 5.07 -4.60
C ALA A 92 10.99 4.75 -4.52
N TYR A 93 11.43 3.73 -5.27
CA TYR A 93 12.81 3.28 -5.30
C TYR A 93 13.69 4.19 -6.15
N ASN A 94 14.97 4.27 -5.81
CA ASN A 94 15.95 4.84 -6.72
C ASN A 94 15.95 4.08 -8.05
N GLY A 95 16.12 4.81 -9.15
CA GLY A 95 16.31 4.21 -10.46
C GLY A 95 17.51 3.25 -10.45
N THR A 96 17.44 2.17 -11.23
CA THR A 96 18.53 1.21 -11.36
C THR A 96 19.60 1.63 -12.37
N LYS A 97 19.33 2.68 -13.15
CA LYS A 97 20.19 3.19 -14.24
C LYS A 97 20.60 4.66 -14.06
N VAL A 98 20.44 5.20 -12.86
CA VAL A 98 20.72 6.62 -12.56
C VAL A 98 22.02 6.76 -11.77
N ASP A 99 22.77 7.82 -12.00
CA ASP A 99 23.95 8.17 -11.22
C ASP A 99 23.56 9.10 -10.07
N LEU A 100 23.33 8.55 -8.88
CA LEU A 100 22.89 9.29 -7.69
C LEU A 100 23.88 10.37 -7.20
N THR A 101 25.09 10.43 -7.76
CA THR A 101 26.05 11.51 -7.50
C THR A 101 25.83 12.74 -8.39
N LYS A 102 25.13 12.57 -9.51
CA LYS A 102 24.87 13.62 -10.52
C LYS A 102 23.40 13.96 -10.62
N GLU A 103 22.53 12.97 -10.48
CA GLU A 103 21.09 13.06 -10.67
C GLU A 103 20.36 13.00 -9.33
N LYS A 104 19.19 13.65 -9.28
CA LYS A 104 18.33 13.69 -8.09
C LYS A 104 16.91 13.27 -8.44
N PRO A 105 16.18 12.64 -7.49
CA PRO A 105 14.78 12.31 -7.72
C PRO A 105 13.95 13.59 -7.89
N ASN A 106 13.19 13.65 -8.97
CA ASN A 106 12.19 14.65 -9.26
C ASN A 106 10.83 14.21 -8.69
N ILE A 107 10.65 14.50 -7.40
CA ILE A 107 9.44 14.15 -6.65
C ILE A 107 8.20 14.82 -7.25
N ASP A 108 8.32 16.07 -7.71
CA ASP A 108 7.18 16.78 -8.30
C ASP A 108 6.72 16.12 -9.61
N LYS A 109 7.65 15.61 -10.42
CA LYS A 109 7.32 14.80 -11.60
C LYS A 109 6.60 13.51 -11.22
N LEU A 110 7.06 12.79 -10.19
CA LEU A 110 6.37 11.59 -9.70
C LEU A 110 4.94 11.90 -9.24
N LYS A 111 4.77 13.01 -8.52
CA LYS A 111 3.45 13.44 -8.01
C LYS A 111 2.47 13.81 -9.12
N GLN A 112 2.94 14.17 -10.31
CA GLN A 112 2.07 14.41 -11.47
C GLN A 112 1.45 13.13 -12.03
N ASP A 113 2.08 11.97 -11.80
CA ASP A 113 1.57 10.66 -12.20
C ASP A 113 0.72 9.98 -11.12
N LEU A 114 0.75 10.50 -9.88
CA LEU A 114 -0.12 10.09 -8.79
C LEU A 114 -1.45 10.84 -8.83
N GLY A 115 -2.48 10.24 -8.24
CA GLY A 115 -3.72 10.92 -7.93
C GLY A 115 -3.58 11.87 -6.72
N GLU A 116 -4.62 11.96 -5.90
CA GLU A 116 -4.58 12.81 -4.69
C GLU A 116 -3.62 12.21 -3.66
N VAL A 117 -2.46 12.85 -3.45
CA VAL A 117 -1.49 12.44 -2.43
C VAL A 117 -2.02 12.77 -1.04
N LEU A 118 -2.21 11.74 -0.22
CA LEU A 118 -2.73 11.82 1.15
C LEU A 118 -1.61 11.91 2.21
N ASN A 119 -0.47 11.31 1.91
CA ASN A 119 0.71 11.31 2.78
C ASN A 119 1.96 11.10 1.94
N GLU A 120 3.03 11.79 2.30
CA GLU A 120 4.36 11.59 1.72
C GLU A 120 5.44 11.61 2.82
N VAL A 121 6.41 10.70 2.69
CA VAL A 121 7.62 10.67 3.51
C VAL A 121 8.79 10.63 2.55
N HIS A 122 9.70 11.60 2.68
CA HIS A 122 10.88 11.69 1.81
C HIS A 122 12.10 11.13 2.53
N PHE A 123 12.97 10.47 1.77
CA PHE A 123 14.21 9.90 2.28
C PHE A 123 15.41 10.55 1.60
N ASP A 124 16.55 10.51 2.29
CA ASP A 124 17.84 10.81 1.67
C ASP A 124 18.16 9.71 0.65
N TYR A 125 17.89 10.01 -0.63
CA TYR A 125 18.06 9.08 -1.75
C TYR A 125 19.51 8.63 -1.94
N GLN A 126 20.50 9.36 -1.41
CA GLN A 126 21.91 8.95 -1.49
C GLN A 126 22.28 7.94 -0.40
N LYS A 127 21.48 7.84 0.67
CA LYS A 127 21.72 6.93 1.81
C LYS A 127 20.76 5.75 1.86
N ASN A 128 19.65 5.82 1.11
CA ASN A 128 18.60 4.82 1.12
C ASN A 128 18.33 4.32 -0.29
N LEU A 129 17.85 3.08 -0.41
CA LEU A 129 17.42 2.50 -1.70
C LEU A 129 16.18 3.19 -2.29
N VAL A 130 15.47 3.96 -1.46
CA VAL A 130 14.23 4.63 -1.78
C VAL A 130 14.40 6.13 -1.56
N PHE A 131 13.71 6.93 -2.36
CA PHE A 131 13.67 8.38 -2.19
C PHE A 131 12.36 8.87 -1.57
N GLY A 132 11.32 8.04 -1.53
CA GLY A 132 10.06 8.43 -0.94
C GLY A 132 9.09 7.27 -0.70
N ILE A 133 8.09 7.54 0.13
CA ILE A 133 6.90 6.72 0.31
C ILE A 133 5.69 7.62 0.15
N PHE A 134 4.70 7.16 -0.60
CA PHE A 134 3.48 7.91 -0.89
C PHE A 134 2.26 7.07 -0.59
N THR A 135 1.25 7.69 0.03
CA THR A 135 -0.11 7.16 0.05
C THR A 135 -0.98 8.09 -0.78
N SER A 136 -1.73 7.55 -1.72
CA SER A 136 -2.57 8.35 -2.63
C SER A 136 -3.95 7.72 -2.85
N LYS A 137 -4.92 8.58 -3.20
CA LYS A 137 -6.18 8.15 -3.80
C LYS A 137 -6.03 8.16 -5.30
N GLU A 138 -6.34 7.03 -5.89
CA GLU A 138 -6.17 6.75 -7.29
C GLU A 138 -7.51 6.42 -7.94
N THR A 139 -7.59 6.74 -9.22
CA THR A 139 -8.63 6.23 -10.10
C THR A 139 -8.17 4.91 -10.71
N LYS A 140 -9.09 4.18 -11.35
CA LYS A 140 -8.69 3.01 -12.14
C LYS A 140 -7.68 3.36 -13.24
N GLU A 141 -7.86 4.52 -13.89
CA GLU A 141 -6.97 4.96 -14.96
C GLU A 141 -5.56 5.28 -14.46
N SER A 142 -5.43 6.05 -13.38
CA SER A 142 -4.12 6.36 -12.79
C SER A 142 -3.42 5.10 -12.27
N MET A 143 -4.17 4.16 -11.69
CA MET A 143 -3.59 2.85 -11.31
C MET A 143 -3.06 2.05 -12.49
N GLU A 144 -3.72 2.07 -13.66
CA GLU A 144 -3.17 1.37 -14.84
C GLU A 144 -1.86 2.02 -15.32
N LYS A 145 -1.74 3.35 -15.23
CA LYS A 145 -0.48 4.07 -15.53
C LYS A 145 0.62 3.68 -14.53
N LEU A 146 0.30 3.68 -13.23
CA LEU A 146 1.24 3.36 -12.16
C LEU A 146 1.83 1.94 -12.24
N LYS A 147 1.15 1.00 -12.89
CA LYS A 147 1.70 -0.37 -13.12
C LYS A 147 2.88 -0.39 -14.08
N SER A 148 3.06 0.65 -14.87
CA SER A 148 4.06 0.70 -15.95
C SER A 148 5.15 1.75 -15.72
N ILE A 149 5.20 2.37 -14.53
CA ILE A 149 6.20 3.40 -14.24
C ILE A 149 7.58 2.80 -14.12
N GLU A 150 8.57 3.55 -14.59
CA GLU A 150 9.99 3.23 -14.43
C GLU A 150 10.63 4.31 -13.57
N PHE A 151 11.19 3.94 -12.42
CA PHE A 151 11.73 4.95 -11.49
C PHE A 151 12.87 5.78 -12.08
N ASN A 152 13.58 5.26 -13.10
CA ASN A 152 14.60 5.99 -13.83
C ASN A 152 14.06 7.29 -14.46
N ASP A 153 12.79 7.30 -14.87
CA ASP A 153 12.18 8.45 -15.53
C ASP A 153 11.96 9.64 -14.59
N TYR A 154 12.11 9.44 -13.28
CA TYR A 154 11.94 10.46 -12.25
C TYR A 154 13.27 10.96 -11.71
N PHE A 155 14.37 10.82 -12.43
CA PHE A 155 15.67 11.40 -12.07
C PHE A 155 16.11 12.40 -13.13
N ALA A 156 16.78 13.47 -12.69
CA ALA A 156 17.36 14.52 -13.53
C ALA A 156 18.54 15.21 -12.83
#